data_AF-A0A1B7WV04-F1
#
_entry.id   AF-A0A1B7WV04-F1
#
_cell.length_a   1.000
_cell.length_b   1.000
_cell.length_c   1.000
_cell.angle_alpha   90.00
_cell.angle_beta   90.00
_cell.angle_gamma   90.00
#
_symmetry.space_group_name_H-M   'P 1'
#
loop_
_entity.id
_entity.type
_entity.pdbx_description
1 polymer ?
#
loop_
_entity_poly.entity_id
_entity_poly.type
_entity_poly.pdbx_seq_one_letter_code
_entity_poly.pdbx_strand_id
1 'polypeptide(L)'
;MLSTEIQQESMINRIEKIVAILMEERPLFKEELNPREMVKHLYNIVQNNLTKEQFNNLSDEKLKENCSFVMSTEIMSGMLDDLTPEQVAIFDEAVKRK
;
A
#
# COMPACT_ATOMS: atom_id res chain seq x y z
N MET A 1 -11.44 -26.22 6.43
CA MET A 1 -10.17 -25.54 6.82
C MET A 1 -9.29 -25.28 5.60
N LEU A 2 -9.02 -26.27 4.74
CA LEU A 2 -8.30 -26.09 3.46
C LEU A 2 -8.82 -24.93 2.57
N SER A 3 -10.14 -24.77 2.45
CA SER A 3 -10.72 -23.72 1.59
C SER A 3 -10.42 -22.30 2.07
N THR A 4 -10.19 -22.08 3.36
CA THR A 4 -9.91 -20.73 3.89
C THR A 4 -8.44 -20.35 3.66
N GLU A 5 -7.53 -21.30 3.82
CA GLU A 5 -6.09 -21.15 3.60
C GLU A 5 -5.78 -20.89 2.12
N ILE A 6 -6.38 -21.67 1.21
CA ILE A 6 -6.23 -21.49 -0.25
C ILE A 6 -6.71 -20.10 -0.69
N GLN A 7 -7.79 -19.59 -0.09
CA GLN A 7 -8.31 -18.26 -0.41
C GLN A 7 -7.41 -17.14 0.12
N GLN A 8 -6.86 -17.30 1.33
CA GLN A 8 -5.89 -16.36 1.87
C GLN A 8 -4.62 -16.31 1.01
N GLU A 9 -4.09 -17.46 0.61
CA GLU A 9 -2.93 -17.54 -0.28
C GLU A 9 -3.22 -16.87 -1.64
N SER A 10 -4.39 -17.10 -2.22
CA SER A 10 -4.83 -16.43 -3.45
C SER A 10 -4.84 -14.90 -3.34
N MET A 11 -5.35 -14.36 -2.23
CA MET A 11 -5.37 -12.91 -1.97
C MET A 11 -3.95 -12.34 -1.85
N ILE A 12 -3.09 -13.01 -1.07
CA ILE A 12 -1.69 -12.59 -0.88
C ILE A 12 -0.96 -12.59 -2.23
N ASN A 13 -1.08 -13.66 -3.01
CA ASN A 13 -0.44 -13.78 -4.32
C ASN A 13 -0.90 -12.69 -5.29
N ARG A 14 -2.18 -12.30 -5.23
CA ARG A 14 -2.71 -11.22 -6.06
C ARG A 14 -2.14 -9.86 -5.64
N ILE A 15 -2.07 -9.59 -4.34
CA ILE A 15 -1.45 -8.35 -3.81
C ILE A 15 0.04 -8.30 -4.16
N GLU A 16 0.76 -9.41 -4.01
CA GLU A 16 2.18 -9.52 -4.32
C GLU A 16 2.48 -9.17 -5.79
N LYS A 17 1.67 -9.67 -6.73
CA LYS A 17 1.79 -9.31 -8.15
C LYS A 17 1.63 -7.81 -8.38
N ILE A 18 0.64 -7.18 -7.75
CA ILE A 18 0.40 -5.75 -7.87
C ILE A 18 1.56 -4.94 -7.27
N VAL A 19 2.07 -5.33 -6.10
CA VAL A 19 3.22 -4.69 -5.46
C VAL A 19 4.46 -4.80 -6.36
N ALA A 20 4.73 -5.97 -6.94
CA ALA A 20 5.84 -6.16 -7.86
C ALA A 20 5.74 -5.23 -9.08
N ILE A 21 4.56 -5.16 -9.71
CA ILE A 21 4.31 -4.25 -10.84
C ILE A 21 4.57 -2.79 -10.44
N LEU A 22 4.06 -2.35 -9.29
CA LEU A 22 4.24 -0.96 -8.82
C LEU A 22 5.71 -0.63 -8.52
N MET A 23 6.47 -1.57 -7.96
CA MET A 23 7.90 -1.40 -7.68
C MET A 23 8.77 -1.44 -8.95
N GLU A 24 8.35 -2.16 -9.98
CA GLU A 24 8.99 -2.11 -11.30
C GLU A 24 8.72 -0.78 -12.02
N GLU A 25 7.48 -0.29 -11.96
CA GLU A 25 7.08 0.96 -12.62
C GLU A 25 7.60 2.22 -11.91
N ARG A 26 7.85 2.14 -10.60
CA ARG A 26 8.26 3.29 -9.77
C ARG A 26 9.49 2.93 -8.93
N PRO A 27 10.71 3.26 -9.39
CA PRO A 27 11.95 2.92 -8.69
C PRO A 27 11.97 3.36 -7.22
N LEU A 28 11.42 4.53 -6.91
CA LEU A 28 11.32 5.04 -5.53
C LEU A 28 10.58 4.07 -4.59
N PHE A 29 9.55 3.37 -5.07
CA PHE A 29 8.84 2.38 -4.25
C PHE A 29 9.75 1.20 -3.89
N LYS A 30 10.66 0.82 -4.79
CA LYS A 30 11.60 -0.27 -4.56
C LYS A 30 12.76 0.15 -3.64
N GLU A 31 13.14 1.43 -3.68
CA GLU A 31 14.21 2.00 -2.88
C GLU A 31 13.78 2.22 -1.42
N GLU A 32 12.56 2.76 -1.22
CA GLU A 32 12.09 3.19 0.10
C GLU A 32 11.25 2.14 0.85
N LEU A 33 10.63 1.17 0.15
CA LEU A 33 9.70 0.24 0.77
C LEU A 33 10.19 -1.20 0.74
N ASN A 34 9.92 -1.94 1.81
CA ASN A 34 10.14 -3.38 1.86
C ASN A 34 8.96 -4.14 1.19
N PRO A 35 9.18 -4.94 0.13
CA PRO A 35 8.09 -5.61 -0.59
C PRO A 35 7.26 -6.55 0.29
N ARG A 36 7.91 -7.31 1.18
CA ARG A 36 7.23 -8.28 2.04
C ARG A 36 6.37 -7.58 3.09
N GLU A 37 6.87 -6.48 3.65
CA GLU A 37 6.11 -5.69 4.63
C GLU A 37 4.92 -5.00 3.96
N MET A 38 5.10 -4.48 2.74
CA MET A 38 4.01 -3.87 1.97
C MET A 38 2.91 -4.86 1.64
N VAL A 39 3.25 -6.07 1.19
CA VAL A 39 2.25 -7.12 0.93
C VAL A 39 1.46 -7.45 2.21
N LYS A 40 2.15 -7.60 3.36
CA LYS A 40 1.49 -7.86 4.64
C LYS A 40 0.59 -6.70 5.07
N HIS A 41 1.07 -5.47 4.94
CA HIS A 41 0.33 -4.26 5.32
C HIS A 41 -0.94 -4.09 4.46
N LEU A 42 -0.80 -4.18 3.14
CA LEU A 42 -1.91 -4.14 2.19
C LEU A 42 -2.91 -5.28 2.42
N TYR A 43 -2.44 -6.49 2.70
CA TYR A 43 -3.31 -7.60 3.05
C TYR A 43 -4.16 -7.30 4.29
N ASN A 44 -3.55 -6.75 5.35
CA ASN A 44 -4.27 -6.35 6.56
C ASN A 44 -5.31 -5.26 6.28
N ILE A 45 -4.97 -4.25 5.47
CA ILE A 45 -5.94 -3.22 5.04
C ILE A 45 -7.12 -3.87 4.32
N VAL A 46 -6.86 -4.75 3.35
CA VAL A 46 -7.90 -5.45 2.60
C VAL A 46 -8.79 -6.25 3.55
N GLN A 47 -8.22 -7.03 4.47
CA GLN A 47 -8.98 -7.84 5.42
C GLN A 47 -9.87 -6.99 6.33
N ASN A 48 -9.41 -5.80 6.73
CA ASN A 48 -10.14 -4.92 7.64
C ASN A 48 -11.24 -4.10 6.95
N ASN A 49 -11.16 -3.92 5.63
CA ASN A 49 -12.06 -3.00 4.90
C ASN A 49 -12.94 -3.70 3.86
N LEU A 50 -12.58 -4.90 3.39
CA LEU A 50 -13.29 -5.61 2.33
C LEU A 50 -13.68 -7.01 2.75
N THR A 51 -14.87 -7.44 2.36
CA THR A 51 -15.21 -8.86 2.35
C THR A 51 -14.44 -9.58 1.24
N LYS A 52 -14.33 -10.91 1.36
CA LYS A 52 -13.70 -11.75 0.33
C LYS A 52 -14.34 -11.57 -1.04
N GLU A 53 -15.67 -11.49 -1.09
CA GLU A 53 -16.42 -11.28 -2.32
C GLU A 53 -16.10 -9.93 -2.96
N GLN A 54 -16.09 -8.86 -2.14
CA GLN A 54 -15.72 -7.52 -2.62
C GLN A 54 -14.31 -7.49 -3.19
N PHE A 55 -13.35 -8.13 -2.50
CA PHE A 55 -11.98 -8.22 -2.99
C PHE A 55 -11.89 -9.03 -4.30
N ASN A 56 -12.56 -10.17 -4.38
CA ASN A 56 -12.55 -11.02 -5.57
C ASN A 56 -13.17 -10.32 -6.80
N ASN A 57 -14.15 -9.44 -6.58
CA ASN A 57 -14.80 -8.66 -7.64
C ASN A 57 -14.08 -7.33 -7.95
N LEU A 58 -13.09 -6.92 -7.14
CA LEU A 58 -12.27 -5.74 -7.42
C LEU A 58 -11.46 -5.98 -8.69
N SER A 59 -11.33 -5.00 -9.58
CA SER A 59 -10.44 -5.12 -10.75
C SER A 59 -8.96 -4.99 -10.34
N ASP A 60 -8.06 -5.59 -11.12
CA ASP A 60 -6.61 -5.44 -10.89
C ASP A 60 -6.16 -3.98 -11.04
N GLU A 61 -6.76 -3.23 -11.97
CA GLU A 61 -6.51 -1.79 -12.12
C GLU A 61 -6.90 -1.02 -10.85
N LYS A 62 -8.08 -1.28 -10.30
CA LYS A 62 -8.51 -0.60 -9.08
C LYS A 62 -7.70 -1.03 -7.86
N LEU A 63 -7.33 -2.31 -7.78
CA LEU A 63 -6.42 -2.80 -6.75
C LEU A 63 -5.06 -2.11 -6.85
N LYS A 64 -4.51 -1.97 -8.05
CA LYS A 64 -3.25 -1.25 -8.32
C LYS A 64 -3.33 0.22 -7.91
N GLU A 65 -4.40 0.93 -8.24
CA GLU A 65 -4.62 2.30 -7.77
C GLU A 65 -4.60 2.40 -6.24
N ASN A 66 -5.36 1.53 -5.57
CA ASN A 66 -5.46 1.54 -4.12
C ASN A 66 -4.12 1.19 -3.45
N CYS A 67 -3.42 0.16 -3.95
CA CYS A 67 -2.08 -0.19 -3.47
C CYS A 67 -1.09 0.96 -3.69
N SER A 68 -1.12 1.62 -4.86
CA SER A 68 -0.27 2.77 -5.12
C SER A 68 -0.53 3.92 -4.16
N PHE A 69 -1.79 4.17 -3.79
CA PHE A 69 -2.14 5.24 -2.85
C PHE A 69 -1.56 4.97 -1.47
N VAL A 70 -1.74 3.74 -0.96
CA VAL A 70 -1.19 3.32 0.33
C VAL A 70 0.34 3.40 0.31
N MET A 71 1.00 2.82 -0.69
CA MET A 71 2.46 2.83 -0.79
C MET A 71 3.04 4.26 -0.87
N SER A 72 2.40 5.16 -1.62
CA SER A 72 2.80 6.57 -1.63
C SER A 72 2.65 7.23 -0.26
N THR A 73 1.59 6.88 0.48
CA THR A 73 1.35 7.41 1.83
C THR A 73 2.43 6.93 2.80
N GLU A 74 2.80 5.65 2.76
CA GLU A 74 3.89 5.09 3.59
C GLU A 74 5.22 5.79 3.33
N ILE A 75 5.56 6.05 2.06
CA ILE A 75 6.78 6.81 1.70
C ILE A 75 6.72 8.21 2.29
N MET A 76 5.58 8.90 2.12
CA MET A 76 5.43 10.25 2.67
C MET A 76 5.55 10.25 4.19
N SER A 77 4.96 9.29 4.90
CA SER A 77 5.07 9.16 6.35
C SER A 77 6.52 8.94 6.78
N GLY A 78 7.26 8.03 6.13
CA GLY A 78 8.67 7.82 6.41
C GLY A 78 9.52 9.08 6.15
N MET A 79 9.25 9.80 5.06
CA MET A 79 9.93 11.08 4.79
C MET A 79 9.63 12.14 5.85
N LEU A 80 8.40 12.19 6.39
CA LEU A 80 8.03 13.12 7.46
C LEU A 80 8.75 12.78 8.78
N ASP A 81 9.02 11.50 9.05
CA ASP A 81 9.77 11.07 10.22
C ASP A 81 11.24 11.56 10.20
N ASP A 82 11.79 11.81 9.00
CA ASP A 82 13.13 12.36 8.81
C ASP A 82 13.20 13.90 8.91
N LEU A 83 12.06 14.58 9.03
CA LEU A 83 12.00 16.04 9.11
C LEU A 83 12.20 16.55 10.54
N THR A 84 12.88 17.69 10.64
CA THR A 84 12.91 18.47 11.89
C THR A 84 11.52 19.05 12.21
N PRO A 85 11.22 19.35 13.49
CA PRO A 85 9.95 19.97 13.88
C PRO A 85 9.64 21.26 13.11
N GLU A 86 10.67 22.05 12.80
CA GLU A 86 10.55 23.27 12.00
C GLU A 86 10.12 22.97 10.55
N GLN A 87 10.64 21.91 9.95
CA GLN A 87 10.28 21.49 8.58
C GLN A 87 8.87 20.91 8.51
N VAL A 88 8.44 20.15 9.52
CA VAL A 88 7.05 19.66 9.63
C VAL A 88 6.06 20.83 9.71
N ALA A 89 6.36 21.84 10.53
CA ALA A 89 5.51 23.03 10.65
C ALA A 89 5.37 23.79 9.31
N ILE A 90 6.44 23.89 8.53
CA ILE A 90 6.41 24.50 7.18
C ILE A 90 5.55 23.67 6.22
N PHE A 91 5.69 22.34 6.24
CA PHE A 91 4.89 21.44 5.42
C PHE A 91 3.40 21.54 5.74
N ASP A 92 3.03 21.48 7.02
CA ASP A 92 1.64 21.60 7.49
C ASP A 92 1.01 22.93 7.05
N GLU A 93 1.75 24.03 7.18
CA GLU A 93 1.30 25.34 6.72
C GLU A 93 1.12 25.40 5.20
N ALA A 94 1.94 24.72 4.41
CA ALA A 94 1.82 24.67 2.97
C ALA A 94 0.61 23.82 2.51
N VAL A 95 0.32 22.71 3.20
CA VAL A 95 -0.82 21.83 2.89
C VAL A 95 -2.15 22.50 3.26
N LYS A 96 -2.24 23.19 4.40
CA LYS A 96 -3.46 23.91 4.84
C LYS A 96 -3.88 25.06 3.92
N ARG A 97 -2.98 25.56 3.06
CA ARG A 97 -3.24 26.67 2.13
C ARG A 97 -3.82 26.23 0.78
N LYS A 98 -4.00 24.92 0.56
CA LYS A 98 -4.71 24.36 -0.59
C LYS A 98 -6.14 23.96 -0.21
#